data_AF-A0A9W3B2Z3-F1
#
_entry.id   AF-A0A9W3B2Z3-F1
#
_cell.length_a   1.000
_cell.length_b   1.000
_cell.length_c   1.000
_cell.angle_alpha   90.00
_cell.angle_beta   90.00
_cell.angle_gamma   90.00
#
_symmetry.space_group_name_H-M   'P 1'
#
loop_
_entity.id
_entity.type
_entity.pdbx_description
1 polymer ?
#
loop_
_entity_poly.entity_id
_entity_poly.type
_entity_poly.pdbx_seq_one_letter_code
_entity_poly.pdbx_strand_id
1 'polypeptide(L)'
;MYLGLLWTLATIIVVSQALVGEKCTVDSQCDPSECCQILSEFMLASKRQGNSLTSIVQPLKPDPGTCQKYKVEGDPCNKLDKMYGECSCAPGTYCHAYEISTVSARSFVFENPGDQWISRCEKQDA
;
A
#
# COMPACT_ATOMS: atom_id res chain seq x y z
N MET A 1 47.95 0.12 2.75
CA MET A 1 47.01 -0.50 1.79
C MET A 1 45.57 -0.65 2.30
N TYR A 2 45.26 -0.40 3.58
CA TYR A 2 43.87 -0.48 4.09
C TYR A 2 43.11 0.87 4.07
N LEU A 3 43.81 1.99 3.99
CA LEU A 3 43.19 3.34 3.99
C LEU A 3 42.32 3.59 2.75
N GLY A 4 42.73 3.12 1.57
CA GLY A 4 41.95 3.30 0.34
C GLY A 4 40.66 2.47 0.33
N LEU A 5 40.68 1.30 0.96
CA LEU A 5 39.54 0.39 1.04
C LEU A 5 38.45 0.91 1.99
N LEU A 6 38.86 1.66 3.03
CA LEU A 6 37.94 2.36 3.94
C LEU A 6 37.23 3.55 3.25
N TRP A 7 37.91 4.26 2.35
CA TRP A 7 37.32 5.37 1.60
C TRP A 7 36.26 4.91 0.60
N THR A 8 36.47 3.76 -0.07
CA THR A 8 35.47 3.19 -1.00
C THR A 8 34.25 2.61 -0.28
N LEU A 9 34.42 2.08 0.94
CA LEU A 9 33.30 1.59 1.74
C LEU A 9 32.43 2.74 2.29
N ALA A 10 33.03 3.86 2.66
CA ALA A 10 32.30 5.02 3.18
C ALA A 10 31.37 5.66 2.15
N THR A 11 31.72 5.65 0.85
CA THR A 11 30.88 6.24 -0.21
C THR A 11 29.64 5.42 -0.54
N ILE A 12 29.61 4.12 -0.23
CA ILE A 12 28.48 3.24 -0.54
C ILE A 12 27.32 3.44 0.47
N ILE A 13 27.63 3.89 1.70
CA ILE A 13 26.64 3.97 2.79
C ILE A 13 25.73 5.22 2.67
N VAL A 14 26.13 6.25 1.90
CA VAL A 14 25.41 7.54 1.84
C VAL A 14 24.12 7.49 0.99
N VAL A 15 23.92 6.45 0.17
CA VAL A 15 22.82 6.38 -0.81
C VAL A 15 21.52 5.79 -0.24
N SER A 16 21.49 5.34 1.02
CA SER A 16 20.31 4.68 1.60
C SER A 16 19.69 5.45 2.76
N GLN A 17 19.28 6.70 2.54
CA GLN A 17 18.43 7.40 3.51
C GLN A 17 16.98 7.26 3.04
N ALA A 18 16.28 6.27 3.58
CA ALA A 18 14.84 6.08 3.37
C ALA A 18 14.06 7.31 3.91
N LEU A 19 13.29 8.01 3.06
CA LEU A 19 12.48 9.19 3.40
C LEU A 19 11.17 8.87 4.17
N VAL A 20 11.00 7.65 4.69
CA VAL A 20 9.79 7.23 5.42
C VAL A 20 9.33 8.25 6.46
N GLY A 21 8.08 8.69 6.34
CA GLY A 21 7.43 9.66 7.23
C GLY A 21 7.58 11.12 6.79
N GLU A 22 8.37 11.41 5.74
CA GLU A 22 8.45 12.75 5.17
C GLU A 22 7.14 13.13 4.46
N LYS A 23 6.78 14.41 4.51
CA LYS A 23 5.58 14.91 3.85
C LYS A 23 5.79 14.92 2.34
N CYS A 24 4.86 14.32 1.61
CA CYS A 24 4.90 14.26 0.16
C CYS A 24 3.56 14.66 -0.46
N THR A 25 3.60 15.13 -1.70
CA THR A 25 2.40 15.34 -2.52
C THR A 25 2.38 14.45 -3.76
N VAL A 26 3.55 13.91 -4.13
CA VAL A 26 3.75 13.02 -5.29
C VAL A 26 4.83 12.00 -4.95
N ASP A 27 4.74 10.81 -5.56
CA ASP A 27 5.68 9.70 -5.33
C ASP A 27 7.14 10.06 -5.62
N SER A 28 7.40 10.96 -6.57
CA SER A 28 8.76 11.38 -6.95
C SER A 28 9.50 12.17 -5.86
N GLN A 29 8.81 12.57 -4.80
CA GLN A 29 9.42 13.22 -3.63
C GLN A 29 9.92 12.19 -2.62
N CYS A 30 9.50 10.93 -2.73
CA CYS A 30 9.95 9.82 -1.91
C CYS A 30 11.07 9.05 -2.63
N ASP A 31 11.75 8.17 -1.89
CA ASP A 31 12.75 7.27 -2.48
C ASP A 31 12.15 6.34 -3.54
N PRO A 32 12.96 5.78 -4.45
CA PRO A 32 12.49 4.84 -5.47
C PRO A 32 11.88 3.54 -4.89
N SER A 33 12.12 3.24 -3.61
CA SER A 33 11.48 2.13 -2.89
C SER A 33 10.28 2.54 -2.04
N GLU A 34 9.79 3.78 -2.19
CA GLU A 34 8.73 4.37 -1.39
C GLU A 34 7.64 5.02 -2.26
N CYS A 35 6.44 5.10 -1.70
CA CYS A 35 5.29 5.80 -2.29
C CYS A 35 4.77 6.87 -1.36
N CYS A 36 4.08 7.83 -1.95
CA CYS A 36 3.38 8.86 -1.22
C CYS A 36 1.99 8.36 -0.80
N GLN A 37 1.84 8.00 0.48
CA GLN A 37 0.57 7.61 1.05
C GLN A 37 -0.26 8.85 1.40
N ILE A 38 -1.29 9.13 0.61
CA ILE A 38 -2.26 10.20 0.82
C ILE A 38 -3.59 9.53 1.20
N LEU A 39 -3.85 9.37 2.50
CA LEU A 39 -5.09 8.71 2.93
C LEU A 39 -6.30 9.48 2.38
N SER A 40 -7.06 8.84 1.50
CA SER A 40 -8.31 9.41 1.02
C SER A 40 -9.30 9.36 2.18
N GLU A 41 -9.77 10.51 2.65
CA GLU A 41 -10.93 10.52 3.53
C GLU A 41 -12.13 10.00 2.76
N PHE A 42 -12.67 8.86 3.20
CA PHE A 42 -13.77 8.18 2.52
C PHE A 42 -15.00 9.08 2.57
N MET A 43 -15.63 9.28 1.41
CA MET A 43 -16.98 9.83 1.39
C MET A 43 -17.94 8.80 2.01
N LEU A 44 -18.35 9.03 3.27
CA LEU A 44 -19.41 8.28 3.94
C LEU A 44 -20.75 8.55 3.23
N ALA A 45 -21.02 7.82 2.16
CA ALA A 45 -22.30 7.91 1.46
C ALA A 45 -23.38 7.10 2.22
N SER A 46 -24.14 7.78 3.09
CA SER A 46 -25.37 7.20 3.65
C SER A 46 -26.40 6.97 2.54
N LYS A 47 -26.87 5.72 2.36
CA LYS A 47 -28.02 5.41 1.48
C LYS A 47 -29.34 6.02 1.95
N ARG A 48 -29.40 6.60 3.15
CA ARG A 48 -30.58 7.25 3.72
C ARG A 48 -30.42 8.75 3.61
N GLN A 49 -30.94 9.36 2.55
CA GLN A 49 -31.58 10.68 2.50
C GLN A 49 -31.59 11.24 1.08
N GLY A 50 -32.62 10.90 0.32
CA GLY A 50 -32.95 11.59 -0.92
C GLY A 50 -33.65 12.93 -0.69
N ASN A 51 -33.29 13.73 0.32
CA ASN A 51 -33.90 15.06 0.52
C ASN A 51 -33.13 16.00 1.47
N SER A 52 -31.80 16.04 1.40
CA SER A 52 -31.04 17.18 1.94
C SER A 52 -29.88 17.52 1.03
N LEU A 53 -30.20 18.31 0.00
CA LEU A 53 -29.24 19.16 -0.70
C LEU A 53 -28.44 19.92 0.37
N THR A 54 -27.09 19.85 0.34
CA THR A 54 -26.11 20.52 1.24
C THR A 54 -25.42 19.69 2.34
N SER A 55 -25.05 18.43 2.09
CA SER A 55 -23.73 18.00 2.63
C SER A 55 -22.66 18.50 1.68
N ILE A 56 -22.07 19.61 2.10
CA ILE A 56 -21.03 20.37 1.42
C ILE A 56 -19.93 19.39 1.00
N VAL A 57 -19.81 19.15 -0.30
CA VAL A 57 -18.57 18.61 -0.91
C VAL A 57 -17.55 19.73 -0.76
N GLN A 58 -16.99 19.89 0.43
CA GLN A 58 -15.75 20.62 0.58
C GLN A 58 -14.71 19.76 -0.13
N PRO A 59 -14.01 20.28 -1.16
CA PRO A 59 -12.73 19.69 -1.49
C PRO A 59 -11.86 19.94 -0.28
N LEU A 60 -11.83 18.98 0.65
CA LEU A 60 -10.79 18.97 1.68
C LEU A 60 -9.49 19.11 0.89
N LYS A 61 -8.72 20.15 1.20
CA LYS A 61 -7.37 20.27 0.66
C LYS A 61 -6.73 18.90 0.86
N PRO A 62 -6.14 18.29 -0.19
CA PRO A 62 -5.44 17.03 0.00
C PRO A 62 -4.39 17.31 1.07
N ASP A 63 -4.59 16.71 2.25
CA ASP A 63 -3.56 16.79 3.29
C ASP A 63 -2.29 16.23 2.68
N PRO A 64 -1.12 16.83 2.97
CA PRO A 64 0.13 16.30 2.47
C PRO A 64 0.24 14.84 2.95
N GLY A 65 0.46 13.94 2.00
CA GLY A 65 0.68 12.54 2.30
C GLY A 65 2.01 12.33 3.03
N THR A 66 2.30 11.08 3.34
CA THR A 66 3.58 10.68 3.94
C THR A 66 4.27 9.63 3.09
N CYS A 67 5.59 9.74 2.93
CA CYS A 67 6.37 8.70 2.28
C CYS A 67 6.32 7.42 3.12
N GLN A 68 5.93 6.33 2.48
CA GLN A 68 5.79 5.01 3.09
C GLN A 68 6.41 3.97 2.15
N LYS A 69 6.86 2.86 2.72
CA LYS A 69 7.49 1.80 1.92
C LYS A 69 6.45 1.10 1.05
N TYR A 70 6.82 0.75 -0.17
CA TYR A 70 6.04 -0.18 -0.97
C TYR A 70 5.95 -1.55 -0.29
N LYS A 71 4.86 -2.26 -0.52
CA LYS A 71 4.72 -3.68 -0.15
C LYS A 71 5.64 -4.52 -1.03
N VAL A 72 6.44 -5.39 -0.41
CA VAL A 72 7.38 -6.25 -1.12
C VAL A 72 6.68 -7.54 -1.58
N GLU A 73 7.36 -8.32 -2.40
CA GLU A 73 6.87 -9.62 -2.86
C GLU A 73 6.51 -10.54 -1.68
N GLY A 74 5.32 -11.16 -1.75
CA GLY A 74 4.77 -12.01 -0.70
C GLY A 74 3.97 -11.29 0.39
N ASP A 75 4.07 -9.96 0.49
CA ASP A 75 3.29 -9.17 1.43
C ASP A 75 1.80 -9.19 1.09
N PRO A 76 0.91 -9.17 2.10
CA PRO A 76 -0.51 -9.09 1.88
C PRO A 76 -0.88 -7.73 1.28
N CYS A 77 -1.56 -7.75 0.15
CA CYS A 77 -2.00 -6.56 -0.57
C CYS A 77 -3.51 -6.57 -0.73
N ASN A 78 -4.14 -5.42 -0.94
CA ASN A 78 -5.53 -5.34 -1.32
C ASN A 78 -5.66 -4.40 -2.53
N LYS A 79 -6.50 -4.78 -3.51
CA LYS A 79 -6.71 -4.00 -4.74
C LYS A 79 -7.27 -2.60 -4.47
N LEU A 80 -7.92 -2.42 -3.32
CA LEU A 80 -8.49 -1.14 -2.91
C LEU A 80 -7.48 -0.23 -2.20
N ASP A 81 -6.29 -0.72 -1.81
CA ASP A 81 -5.27 0.07 -1.11
C ASP A 81 -4.93 1.33 -1.91
N LYS A 82 -4.75 1.20 -3.22
CA LYS A 82 -4.51 2.33 -4.13
C LYS A 82 -5.64 3.35 -4.16
N MET A 83 -6.89 2.91 -4.01
CA MET A 83 -8.07 3.80 -3.97
C MET A 83 -8.18 4.52 -2.62
N TYR A 84 -7.77 3.86 -1.54
CA TYR A 84 -7.66 4.47 -0.21
C TYR A 84 -6.44 5.39 -0.07
N GLY A 85 -5.63 5.48 -1.12
CA GLY A 85 -4.39 6.22 -1.16
C GLY A 85 -3.29 5.63 -0.27
N GLU A 86 -3.41 4.34 0.04
CA GLU A 86 -2.36 3.55 0.67
C GLU A 86 -1.33 3.03 -0.34
N CYS A 87 -0.13 2.81 0.17
CA CYS A 87 0.97 2.20 -0.56
C CYS A 87 0.65 0.75 -0.98
N SER A 88 0.65 0.53 -2.29
CA SER A 88 0.41 -0.78 -2.90
C SER A 88 1.71 -1.59 -3.04
N CYS A 89 1.70 -2.62 -3.87
CA CYS A 89 2.89 -3.40 -4.24
C CYS A 89 3.94 -2.53 -4.95
N ALA A 90 5.21 -2.90 -4.80
CA ALA A 90 6.35 -2.25 -5.44
C ALA A 90 6.23 -2.20 -6.97
N PRO A 91 6.83 -1.20 -7.63
CA PRO A 91 6.85 -1.12 -9.09
C PRO A 91 7.43 -2.39 -9.71
N GLY A 92 6.72 -2.97 -10.69
CA GLY A 92 7.06 -4.26 -11.31
C GLY A 92 6.45 -5.50 -10.62
N THR A 93 5.69 -5.29 -9.54
CA THR A 93 4.88 -6.33 -8.89
C THR A 93 3.40 -5.95 -8.93
N TYR A 94 2.53 -6.94 -8.91
CA TYR A 94 1.08 -6.74 -8.91
C TYR A 94 0.41 -7.51 -7.78
N CYS A 95 -0.73 -7.00 -7.33
CA CYS A 95 -1.52 -7.65 -6.29
C CYS A 95 -2.34 -8.79 -6.89
N HIS A 96 -1.85 -10.03 -6.73
CA HIS A 96 -2.52 -11.23 -7.20
C HIS A 96 -3.39 -11.81 -6.09
N ALA A 97 -4.64 -12.14 -6.41
CA ALA A 97 -5.60 -12.71 -5.48
C ALA A 97 -5.89 -14.15 -5.89
N TYR A 98 -5.66 -15.08 -4.97
CA TYR A 98 -5.88 -16.50 -5.18
C TYR A 98 -6.82 -17.05 -4.11
N GLU A 99 -7.59 -18.05 -4.51
CA GLU A 99 -8.55 -18.75 -3.67
C GLU A 99 -7.85 -19.89 -2.96
N ILE A 100 -7.99 -19.98 -1.63
CA ILE A 100 -7.52 -21.10 -0.84
C ILE A 100 -8.70 -21.85 -0.22
N SER A 101 -8.81 -23.13 -0.54
CA SER A 101 -9.79 -24.02 0.08
C SER A 101 -9.30 -24.45 1.47
N THR A 102 -9.77 -23.81 2.53
CA THR A 102 -9.49 -24.27 3.89
C THR A 102 -10.50 -25.33 4.30
N VAL A 103 -10.14 -26.61 4.14
CA VAL A 103 -10.94 -27.71 4.70
C VAL A 103 -10.73 -27.73 6.22
N SER A 104 -11.53 -26.95 6.96
CA SER A 104 -11.53 -26.99 8.43
C SER A 104 -12.30 -28.22 8.92
N ALA A 105 -11.59 -29.24 9.39
CA ALA A 105 -12.18 -30.51 9.84
C ALA A 105 -13.01 -30.43 11.14
N ARG A 106 -13.27 -29.24 11.72
CA ARG A 106 -13.91 -29.09 13.05
C ARG A 106 -14.79 -27.85 13.25
N SER A 107 -15.67 -27.50 12.32
CA SER A 107 -16.71 -26.49 12.63
C SER A 107 -18.08 -26.90 12.10
N PHE A 108 -18.99 -27.22 13.03
CA PHE A 108 -20.43 -27.35 12.78
C PHE A 108 -21.07 -25.94 12.79
N VAL A 109 -20.71 -25.11 11.82
CA VAL A 109 -21.44 -23.88 11.51
C VAL A 109 -21.78 -23.90 10.02
N PHE A 110 -23.07 -23.86 9.72
CA PHE A 110 -23.64 -23.87 8.38
C PHE A 110 -23.57 -22.45 7.79
N GLU A 111 -22.36 -21.94 7.57
CA GLU A 111 -22.06 -20.92 6.57
C GLU A 111 -21.25 -21.63 5.49
N ASN A 112 -21.64 -21.50 4.23
CA ASN A 112 -21.02 -22.21 3.11
C ASN A 112 -19.48 -22.19 3.25
N PRO A 113 -18.82 -23.36 3.35
CA PRO A 113 -17.41 -23.41 3.69
C PRO A 113 -16.57 -22.99 2.49
N GLY A 114 -15.74 -21.96 2.69
CA GLY A 114 -14.32 -22.25 2.56
C GLY A 114 -13.52 -21.60 1.44
N ASP A 115 -14.02 -20.56 0.77
CA ASP A 115 -13.19 -19.82 -0.18
C ASP A 115 -12.57 -18.60 0.52
N GLN A 116 -11.44 -18.83 1.20
CA GLN A 116 -10.64 -17.73 1.72
C GLN A 116 -9.86 -17.13 0.54
N TRP A 117 -10.06 -15.86 0.27
CA TRP A 117 -9.27 -15.13 -0.72
C TRP A 117 -8.05 -14.55 -0.04
N ILE A 118 -6.86 -14.95 -0.49
CA ILE A 118 -5.61 -14.33 -0.08
C ILE A 118 -5.08 -13.53 -1.26
N SER A 119 -4.68 -12.30 -0.99
CA SER A 119 -4.04 -11.42 -1.96
C SER A 119 -2.63 -11.05 -1.54
N ARG A 120 -1.66 -11.28 -2.43
CA ARG A 120 -0.24 -11.02 -2.20
C ARG A 120 0.41 -10.32 -3.39
N CYS A 121 1.47 -9.58 -3.12
CA CYS A 121 2.30 -9.00 -4.17
C CYS A 121 3.13 -10.10 -4.86
N GLU A 122 2.97 -10.24 -6.17
CA GLU A 122 3.68 -11.20 -7.02
C GLU A 122 4.40 -10.47 -8.16
N LYS A 123 5.52 -11.02 -8.64
CA LYS A 123 6.25 -10.43 -9.76
C LYS A 123 5.43 -10.55 -11.04
N GLN A 124 5.45 -9.49 -11.85
CA GLN A 124 4.89 -9.57 -13.19
C GLN A 124 5.87 -10.36 -14.08
N ASP A 125 5.55 -11.62 -14.38
CA ASP A 125 6.33 -12.41 -15.33
C ASP A 125 6.31 -11.72 -16.70
N ALA A 126 7.49 -11.37 -17.19
CA ALA A 126 7.72 -10.68 -18.46
C ALA A 126 7.86 -11.66 -19.63
#